data_AF-A0A7J3T9C8-F1
#
_entry.id   AF-A0A7J3T9C8-F1
#
_cell.length_a   1.000
_cell.length_b   1.000
_cell.length_c   1.000
_cell.angle_alpha   90.00
_cell.angle_beta   90.00
_cell.angle_gamma   90.00
#
_symmetry.space_group_name_H-M   'P 1'
#
loop_
_entity.id
_entity.type
_entity.pdbx_description
1 polymer ?
#
loop_
_entity_poly.entity_id
_entity_poly.type
_entity_poly.pdbx_seq_one_letter_code
_entity_poly.pdbx_strand_id
1 'polypeptide(L)'
;MKIIVINLVSTDRWDENDRRIYDDFTSEGTHVDVVSLDTGPGSIENRVAEAMAVLQVVKRARELYRDYDGIIVNCCLDVGVDVR
;
A
#
# COMPACT_ATOMS: atom_id res chain seq x y z
N MET A 1 -16.89 3.35 -5.32
CA MET A 1 -16.01 2.42 -4.57
C MET A 1 -14.71 3.15 -4.28
N LYS A 2 -14.25 3.14 -3.03
CA LYS A 2 -12.98 3.74 -2.61
C LYS A 2 -11.96 2.66 -2.30
N ILE A 3 -10.83 2.67 -3.00
CA ILE A 3 -9.73 1.74 -2.77
C ILE A 3 -8.54 2.53 -2.28
N ILE A 4 -7.83 1.99 -1.29
CA ILE A 4 -6.53 2.52 -0.87
C ILE A 4 -5.43 1.56 -1.27
N VAL A 5 -4.40 2.09 -1.90
CA VAL A 5 -3.17 1.37 -2.25
C VAL A 5 -2.10 1.73 -1.22
N ILE A 6 -1.45 0.71 -0.66
CA ILE A 6 -0.36 0.87 0.31
C ILE A 6 0.95 0.43 -0.33
N ASN A 7 1.83 1.39 -0.57
CA ASN A 7 3.22 1.18 -0.97
C ASN A 7 4.04 0.75 0.26
N LEU A 8 4.82 -0.32 0.12
CA LEU A 8 5.55 -0.98 1.23
C LEU A 8 6.84 -0.25 1.70
N VAL A 9 6.95 1.03 1.42
CA VAL A 9 8.18 1.81 1.56
C VAL A 9 7.92 3.07 2.35
N SER A 10 8.96 3.60 2.99
CA SER A 10 8.85 4.81 3.82
C SER A 10 9.09 6.10 3.04
N THR A 11 8.68 6.17 1.78
CA THR A 11 8.83 7.34 0.93
C THR A 11 7.71 7.44 -0.07
N ASP A 12 7.16 8.63 -0.20
CA ASP A 12 6.08 9.01 -1.12
C ASP A 12 6.53 9.18 -2.58
N ARG A 13 7.80 8.90 -2.89
CA ARG A 13 8.40 9.12 -4.22
C ARG A 13 7.59 8.48 -5.36
N TRP A 14 6.93 7.35 -5.09
CA TRP A 14 6.19 6.59 -6.08
C TRP A 14 4.68 6.83 -6.04
N ASP A 15 4.15 7.43 -4.97
CA ASP A 15 2.71 7.51 -4.70
C ASP A 15 1.94 8.18 -5.86
N GLU A 16 2.43 9.31 -6.37
CA GLU A 16 1.78 10.02 -7.49
C GLU A 16 1.87 9.25 -8.82
N ASN A 17 2.99 8.57 -9.07
CA ASN A 17 3.15 7.79 -10.30
C ASN A 17 2.24 6.56 -10.26
N ASP A 18 2.21 5.85 -9.14
CA ASP A 18 1.35 4.69 -8.96
C ASP A 18 -0.12 5.09 -9.02
N ARG A 19 -0.49 6.22 -8.40
CA ARG A 19 -1.86 6.75 -8.46
C ARG A 19 -2.31 6.97 -9.91
N ARG A 20 -1.46 7.56 -10.75
CA ARG A 20 -1.76 7.73 -12.19
C ARG A 20 -1.95 6.40 -12.90
N ILE A 21 -1.09 5.43 -12.62
CA ILE A 21 -1.20 4.08 -13.21
C ILE A 21 -2.55 3.47 -12.82
N TYR A 22 -2.95 3.51 -11.55
CA TYR A 22 -4.25 2.98 -11.14
C TYR A 22 -5.41 3.73 -11.78
N ASP A 23 -5.36 5.06 -11.80
CA ASP A 23 -6.40 5.91 -12.40
C ASP A 23 -6.67 5.52 -13.86
N ASP A 24 -5.63 5.25 -14.66
CA ASP A 24 -5.75 4.86 -16.08
C ASP A 24 -6.59 3.58 -16.30
N PHE A 25 -6.74 2.74 -15.27
CA PHE A 25 -7.51 1.49 -15.32
C PHE A 25 -8.76 1.50 -14.41
N THR A 26 -9.04 2.59 -13.71
CA THR A 26 -10.21 2.67 -12.82
C THR A 26 -11.52 2.67 -13.60
N SER A 27 -12.52 1.93 -13.09
CA SER A 27 -13.89 1.99 -13.59
C SER A 27 -14.61 3.25 -13.10
N GLU A 28 -15.62 3.70 -13.83
CA GLU A 28 -16.44 4.85 -13.46
C GLU A 28 -16.97 4.72 -12.01
N GLY A 29 -16.87 5.80 -11.22
CA GLY A 29 -17.27 5.82 -9.81
C GLY A 29 -16.32 5.08 -8.85
N THR A 30 -15.15 4.63 -9.31
CA THR A 30 -14.06 4.13 -8.48
C THR A 30 -13.04 5.23 -8.23
N HIS A 31 -12.60 5.37 -6.99
CA HIS A 31 -11.55 6.31 -6.59
C HIS A 31 -10.42 5.55 -5.91
N VAL A 32 -9.19 5.84 -6.31
CA VAL A 32 -7.99 5.21 -5.77
C VAL A 32 -7.11 6.27 -5.11
N ASP A 33 -6.86 6.09 -3.82
CA ASP A 33 -5.81 6.80 -3.10
C ASP A 33 -4.57 5.92 -3.03
N VAL A 34 -3.39 6.53 -3.02
CA VAL A 34 -2.11 5.83 -2.85
C VAL A 34 -1.35 6.46 -1.69
N VAL A 35 -0.86 5.62 -0.79
CA VAL A 35 -0.05 6.05 0.36
C VAL A 35 1.12 5.12 0.57
N SER A 36 2.21 5.68 1.06
CA SER A 36 3.34 4.95 1.59
C SER A 36 3.25 4.69 3.11
N LEU A 37 4.16 3.89 3.64
CA LEU A 37 4.30 3.66 5.08
C LEU A 37 4.92 4.88 5.77
N ASP A 38 4.49 5.18 6.99
CA ASP A 38 5.10 6.26 7.79
C ASP A 38 6.58 5.96 8.13
N THR A 39 6.87 4.68 8.38
CA THR A 39 8.20 4.17 8.71
C THR A 39 8.40 2.79 8.09
N GLY A 40 9.64 2.44 7.76
CA GLY A 40 9.93 1.19 7.09
C GLY A 40 11.21 1.26 6.27
N PRO A 41 11.44 0.27 5.39
CA PRO A 41 12.56 0.29 4.48
C PRO A 41 12.31 1.24 3.30
N GLY A 42 13.40 1.69 2.65
CA GLY A 42 13.31 2.44 1.38
C GLY A 42 12.95 1.56 0.18
N SER A 43 13.18 0.24 0.29
CA SER A 43 12.79 -0.78 -0.69
C SER A 43 12.80 -2.18 -0.06
N ILE A 44 12.02 -3.12 -0.61
CA ILE A 44 11.92 -4.51 -0.15
C ILE A 44 12.86 -5.40 -0.97
N GLU A 45 14.12 -5.50 -0.55
CA GLU A 45 15.17 -6.23 -1.31
C GLU A 45 15.71 -7.46 -0.56
N ASN A 46 15.24 -7.71 0.65
CA ASN A 46 15.67 -8.82 1.49
C ASN A 46 14.66 -9.09 2.61
N ARG A 47 14.84 -10.23 3.30
CA ARG A 47 13.96 -10.66 4.40
C ARG A 47 13.92 -9.71 5.60
N VAL A 48 14.98 -8.93 5.84
CA VAL A 48 15.00 -7.95 6.93
C VAL A 48 14.08 -6.78 6.58
N ALA A 49 14.17 -6.26 5.35
CA ALA A 49 13.28 -5.22 4.85
C ALA A 49 11.82 -5.69 4.84
N GLU A 50 11.57 -6.91 4.37
CA GLU A 50 10.25 -7.54 4.43
C GLU A 50 9.72 -7.59 5.87
N ALA A 51 10.49 -8.12 6.81
CA ALA A 51 10.09 -8.22 8.22
C ALA A 51 9.81 -6.85 8.87
N MET A 52 10.55 -5.81 8.48
CA MET A 52 10.30 -4.43 8.91
C MET A 52 8.98 -3.88 8.36
N ALA A 53 8.62 -4.23 7.14
CA ALA A 53 7.41 -3.74 6.46
C ALA A 53 6.13 -4.43 6.95
N VAL A 54 6.15 -5.75 7.22
CA VAL A 54 4.95 -6.54 7.58
C VAL A 54 4.06 -5.86 8.62
N LEU A 55 4.62 -5.47 9.77
CA LEU A 55 3.84 -4.87 10.85
C LEU A 55 3.34 -3.46 10.49
N GLN A 56 4.11 -2.72 9.70
CA GLN A 56 3.75 -1.36 9.28
C GLN A 56 2.59 -1.38 8.28
N VAL A 57 2.55 -2.37 7.38
CA VAL A 57 1.41 -2.59 6.46
C VAL A 57 0.14 -2.84 7.24
N VAL A 58 0.17 -3.81 8.16
CA VAL A 58 -1.00 -4.15 8.98
C VAL A 58 -1.45 -2.95 9.79
N LYS A 59 -0.52 -2.19 10.38
CA LYS A 59 -0.83 -0.95 11.10
C LYS A 59 -1.53 0.07 10.20
N ARG A 60 -0.94 0.37 9.04
CA ARG A 60 -1.48 1.34 8.08
C ARG A 60 -2.86 0.93 7.55
N ALA A 61 -3.03 -0.35 7.22
CA ALA A 61 -4.31 -0.90 6.83
C ALA A 61 -5.36 -0.73 7.93
N ARG A 62 -5.01 -1.00 9.20
CA ARG A 62 -5.91 -0.80 10.35
C ARG A 62 -6.27 0.65 10.63
N GLU A 63 -5.45 1.62 10.23
CA GLU A 63 -5.78 3.04 10.34
C GLU A 63 -6.78 3.46 9.27
N LEU A 64 -6.67 2.91 8.06
CA LEU A 64 -7.42 3.37 6.89
C LEU A 64 -8.67 2.54 6.57
N TYR A 65 -8.75 1.27 6.99
CA TYR A 65 -9.77 0.32 6.51
C TYR A 65 -11.23 0.77 6.69
N ARG A 66 -11.52 1.74 7.56
CA ARG A 66 -12.89 2.24 7.78
C ARG A 66 -13.35 3.20 6.70
N ASP A 67 -12.43 3.88 6.03
CA ASP A 67 -12.72 4.95 5.07
C ASP A 67 -12.70 4.47 3.60
N TYR A 68 -12.39 3.17 3.41
CA TYR A 68 -12.19 2.53 2.11
C TYR A 68 -12.92 1.19 2.05
N ASP A 69 -13.42 0.86 0.86
CA ASP A 69 -14.11 -0.40 0.56
C ASP A 69 -13.11 -1.56 0.33
N GLY A 70 -11.85 -1.24 0.01
CA GLY A 70 -10.81 -2.23 -0.28
C GLY A 70 -9.41 -1.67 -0.12
N ILE A 71 -8.45 -2.58 0.09
CA ILE A 71 -7.02 -2.27 0.27
C ILE A 71 -6.22 -3.09 -0.73
N ILE A 72 -5.28 -2.45 -1.42
CA ILE A 72 -4.27 -3.10 -2.27
C ILE A 72 -2.91 -2.94 -1.60
N VAL A 73 -2.19 -4.03 -1.41
CA VAL A 73 -0.78 -4.00 -1.01
C VAL A 73 0.06 -3.97 -2.29
N ASN A 74 0.70 -2.84 -2.58
CA ASN A 74 1.43 -2.66 -3.84
C ASN A 74 2.85 -3.22 -3.74
N CYS A 75 2.97 -4.54 -3.82
CA CYS A 75 4.24 -5.25 -3.93
C CYS A 75 4.03 -6.68 -4.44
N CYS A 76 4.95 -7.15 -5.28
CA CYS A 76 4.93 -8.51 -5.82
C CYS A 76 5.08 -9.65 -4.78
N LEU A 77 5.38 -9.31 -3.52
CA LEU A 77 5.59 -10.28 -2.43
C LEU A 77 4.40 -10.40 -1.47
N ASP A 78 3.31 -9.67 -1.68
CA ASP A 78 2.10 -9.71 -0.85
C ASP A 78 2.38 -9.53 0.66
N VAL A 79 3.39 -8.72 0.98
CA VAL A 79 3.89 -8.55 2.36
C VAL A 79 2.77 -8.02 3.25
N GLY A 80 2.43 -8.77 4.30
CA GLY A 80 1.41 -8.35 5.26
C GLY A 80 -0.02 -8.80 4.94
N VAL A 81 -0.26 -9.44 3.79
CA VAL A 81 -1.61 -9.88 3.37
C VAL A 81 -2.09 -11.09 4.19
N ASP A 82 -1.24 -12.11 4.35
CA ASP A 82 -1.59 -13.39 5.00
C ASP A 82 -1.17 -13.51 6.48
N VAL A 83 -0.95 -12.37 7.15
CA VAL A 83 -0.56 -12.37 8.57
C VAL A 83 -1.73 -12.87 9.42
N ARG A 84 -1.47 -13.89 10.25
CA ARG A 84 -2.43 -14.54 11.15
C ARG A 84 -2.19 -14.21 12.61
#